data_AF-A0A644TFG0-F1
#
_entry.id   AF-A0A644TFG0-F1
#
_cell.length_a   1.000
_cell.length_b   1.000
_cell.length_c   1.000
_cell.angle_alpha   90.00
_cell.angle_beta   90.00
_cell.angle_gamma   90.00
#
_symmetry.space_group_name_H-M   'P 1'
#
loop_
_entity.id
_entity.type
_entity.pdbx_description
1 polymer ?
#
loop_
_entity_poly.entity_id
_entity_poly.type
_entity_poly.pdbx_seq_one_letter_code
_entity_poly.pdbx_strand_id
1 'polypeptide(L)'
;MAQQEIHINIPAYILELVDSDSGNIIKQYNIAVGTPYEQTPIGTFSIFYKEKEPTWTPGLNFTDRNPVPPGPDNPLGTRWMEFKRNYGIHGTNKGWDISYPVSGGCIRMQDADARELFDFVDIGTPVIIGYETMIVNEKLDGLYLKVYPDIYNRQTNLPERLLELYQNYRDKYQQPREPHILKTEFDTAYEVKIAVPLKK
;
A
#
# COMPACT_ATOMS: atom_id res chain seq x y z
N MET A 1 18.93 -12.66 13.16
CA MET A 1 18.11 -12.52 11.94
C MET A 1 17.61 -11.10 11.98
N ALA A 2 17.86 -10.30 10.93
CA ALA A 2 17.29 -8.95 10.89
C ALA A 2 15.77 -9.06 10.98
N GLN A 3 15.15 -8.26 11.83
CA GLN A 3 13.71 -8.29 11.98
C GLN A 3 13.10 -7.60 10.76
N GLN A 4 12.13 -8.24 10.11
CA GLN A 4 11.51 -7.71 8.90
C GLN A 4 10.17 -7.08 9.24
N GLU A 5 9.81 -6.04 8.51
CA GLU A 5 8.52 -5.37 8.60
C GLU A 5 7.86 -5.27 7.23
N ILE A 6 6.54 -5.34 7.22
CA ILE A 6 5.74 -5.06 6.03
C ILE A 6 5.21 -3.63 6.14
N HIS A 7 5.49 -2.82 5.13
CA HIS A 7 5.01 -1.44 5.01
C HIS A 7 4.09 -1.34 3.79
N ILE A 8 2.88 -0.84 3.97
CA ILE A 8 1.88 -0.72 2.89
C ILE A 8 1.45 0.72 2.77
N ASN A 9 1.54 1.28 1.56
CA ASN A 9 0.93 2.56 1.23
C ASN A 9 -0.27 2.34 0.30
N ILE A 10 -1.48 2.50 0.84
CA ILE A 10 -2.73 2.17 0.16
C ILE A 10 -2.89 2.95 -1.17
N PRO A 11 -2.84 4.30 -1.21
CA PRO A 11 -2.92 5.07 -2.47
C PRO A 11 -1.87 4.72 -3.52
N ALA A 12 -0.72 4.19 -3.10
CA ALA A 12 0.35 3.80 -4.01
C ALA A 12 0.16 2.40 -4.59
N TYR A 13 -0.72 1.57 -4.00
CA TYR A 13 -0.85 0.15 -4.31
C TYR A 13 0.46 -0.62 -4.17
N ILE A 14 1.27 -0.24 -3.16
CA ILE A 14 2.59 -0.83 -2.90
C ILE A 14 2.63 -1.47 -1.52
N LEU A 15 3.22 -2.67 -1.48
CA LEU A 15 3.71 -3.34 -0.28
C LEU A 15 5.24 -3.43 -0.36
N GLU A 16 5.92 -2.93 0.65
CA GLU A 16 7.37 -3.02 0.82
C GLU A 16 7.69 -3.96 1.98
N LEU A 17 8.63 -4.87 1.75
CA LEU A 17 9.28 -5.64 2.81
C LEU A 17 10.55 -4.89 3.19
N VAL A 18 10.66 -4.49 4.45
CA VAL A 18 11.71 -3.61 4.96
C VAL A 18 12.52 -4.32 6.04
N ASP A 19 13.83 -4.11 6.02
CA ASP A 19 14.71 -4.48 7.12
C ASP A 19 14.52 -3.48 8.28
N SER A 20 14.05 -3.94 9.44
CA SER A 20 13.72 -3.03 10.56
C SER A 20 14.93 -2.31 11.14
N ASP A 21 16.13 -2.91 11.03
CA ASP A 21 17.34 -2.39 11.64
C ASP A 21 17.94 -1.27 10.77
N SER A 22 17.98 -1.50 9.45
CA SER A 22 18.57 -0.54 8.51
C SER A 22 17.54 0.39 7.85
N GLY A 23 16.25 0.05 7.89
CA GLY A 23 15.20 0.73 7.14
C GLY A 23 15.28 0.52 5.62
N ASN A 24 16.04 -0.48 5.16
CA ASN A 24 16.25 -0.69 3.73
C ASN A 24 15.09 -1.51 3.16
N ILE A 25 14.61 -1.13 1.98
CA ILE A 25 13.64 -1.92 1.23
C ILE A 25 14.36 -3.17 0.70
N ILE A 26 13.89 -4.34 1.13
CA ILE A 26 14.36 -5.66 0.69
C ILE A 26 13.63 -6.04 -0.61
N LYS A 27 12.30 -5.85 -0.63
CA LYS A 27 11.42 -6.19 -1.75
C LYS A 27 10.28 -5.19 -1.83
N GLN A 28 9.75 -5.01 -3.05
CA GLN A 28 8.57 -4.20 -3.32
C GLN A 28 7.62 -5.00 -4.21
N TYR A 29 6.34 -4.98 -3.88
CA TYR A 29 5.29 -5.70 -4.59
C TYR A 29 4.14 -4.78 -4.94
N ASN A 30 3.54 -5.02 -6.12
CA ASN A 30 2.27 -4.40 -6.48
C ASN A 30 1.14 -5.16 -5.79
N ILE A 31 0.20 -4.42 -5.23
CA ILE A 31 -0.93 -5.00 -4.49
C ILE A 31 -2.27 -4.44 -4.98
N ALA A 32 -3.35 -5.15 -4.70
CA ALA A 32 -4.69 -4.60 -4.72
C ALA A 32 -5.21 -4.46 -3.28
N VAL A 33 -5.99 -3.41 -3.07
CA VAL A 33 -6.49 -3.00 -1.75
C VAL A 33 -8.01 -3.00 -1.73
N GLY A 34 -8.58 -2.69 -0.58
CA GLY A 34 -10.02 -2.57 -0.39
C GLY A 34 -10.65 -1.53 -1.30
N THR A 35 -11.93 -1.72 -1.64
CA THR A 35 -12.73 -0.68 -2.31
C THR A 35 -12.95 0.54 -1.39
N PRO A 36 -13.42 1.68 -1.91
CA PRO A 36 -13.78 2.83 -1.07
C PRO A 36 -14.89 2.53 -0.05
N TYR A 37 -15.73 1.52 -0.32
CA TYR A 37 -16.81 1.05 0.55
C TYR A 37 -16.36 0.00 1.57
N GLU A 38 -15.38 -0.83 1.21
CA GLU A 38 -14.77 -1.86 2.06
C GLU A 38 -13.26 -1.60 2.18
N GLN A 39 -12.90 -0.53 2.87
CA GLN A 39 -11.53 -0.02 2.92
C GLN A 39 -10.58 -0.97 3.62
N THR A 40 -9.35 -1.04 3.12
CA THR A 40 -8.25 -1.67 3.85
C THR A 40 -8.02 -0.92 5.18
N PRO A 41 -7.91 -1.65 6.31
CA PRO A 41 -7.71 -1.02 7.60
C PRO A 41 -6.33 -0.37 7.68
N ILE A 42 -6.27 0.83 8.25
CA ILE A 42 -5.03 1.56 8.52
C ILE A 42 -4.61 1.33 9.97
N GLY A 43 -3.31 1.26 10.21
CA GLY A 43 -2.73 1.09 11.54
C GLY A 43 -1.56 0.13 11.54
N THR A 44 -1.13 -0.21 12.75
CA THR A 44 -0.06 -1.18 12.99
C THR A 44 -0.66 -2.50 13.45
N PHE A 45 -0.28 -3.56 12.77
CA PHE A 45 -0.72 -4.93 13.00
C PHE A 45 0.50 -5.86 13.02
N SER A 46 0.25 -7.16 13.12
CA SER A 46 1.27 -8.20 13.00
C SER A 46 0.66 -9.46 12.39
N ILE A 47 1.42 -10.18 11.57
CA ILE A 47 1.00 -11.49 11.09
C ILE A 47 0.79 -12.42 12.27
N PHE A 48 -0.44 -12.89 12.53
CA PHE A 48 -0.71 -13.82 13.63
C PHE A 48 -1.09 -15.22 13.14
N TYR A 49 -1.40 -15.39 11.85
CA TYR A 49 -1.72 -16.67 11.25
C TYR A 49 -1.23 -16.75 9.81
N LYS A 50 -0.79 -17.94 9.40
CA LYS A 50 -0.27 -18.23 8.07
C LYS A 50 -0.77 -19.60 7.60
N GLU A 51 -1.25 -19.67 6.36
CA GLU A 51 -1.74 -20.92 5.77
C GLU A 51 -1.26 -21.07 4.32
N LYS A 52 -0.82 -22.29 3.99
CA LYS A 52 -0.53 -22.71 2.62
C LYS A 52 -1.76 -23.42 2.07
N GLU A 53 -2.10 -23.14 0.81
CA GLU A 53 -3.25 -23.71 0.13
C GLU A 53 -4.54 -23.51 0.95
N PRO A 54 -4.93 -22.25 1.25
CA PRO A 54 -6.08 -21.97 2.11
C PRO A 54 -7.38 -22.33 1.39
N THR A 55 -8.40 -22.76 2.13
CA THR A 55 -9.77 -22.82 1.60
C THR A 55 -10.41 -21.44 1.72
N TRP A 56 -10.91 -20.88 0.61
CA TRP A 56 -11.69 -19.66 0.68
C TRP A 56 -13.07 -19.96 1.23
N THR A 57 -13.44 -19.30 2.33
CA THR A 57 -14.76 -19.39 2.93
C THR A 57 -15.49 -18.05 2.74
N PRO A 58 -16.69 -18.05 2.14
CA PRO A 58 -17.48 -16.83 1.97
C PRO A 58 -17.75 -16.13 3.31
N GLY A 59 -17.55 -14.82 3.34
CA GLY A 59 -17.96 -13.99 4.47
C GLY A 59 -19.48 -13.80 4.55
N LEU A 60 -19.94 -13.12 5.61
CA LEU A 60 -21.38 -12.89 5.88
C LEU A 60 -22.11 -12.15 4.74
N ASN A 61 -21.39 -11.42 3.88
CA ASN A 61 -21.96 -10.70 2.74
C ASN A 61 -22.07 -11.55 1.46
N PHE A 62 -21.59 -12.80 1.48
CA PHE A 62 -21.54 -13.71 0.33
C PHE A 62 -22.18 -15.07 0.66
N THR A 63 -23.30 -15.06 1.38
CA THR A 63 -23.99 -16.27 1.85
C THR A 63 -24.56 -17.15 0.73
N ASP A 64 -24.64 -16.60 -0.49
CA ASP A 64 -25.03 -17.30 -1.72
C ASP A 64 -23.90 -18.13 -2.33
N ARG A 65 -22.67 -18.00 -1.82
CA ARG A 65 -21.49 -18.70 -2.33
C ARG A 65 -21.12 -19.88 -1.44
N ASN A 66 -20.52 -20.89 -2.06
CA ASN A 66 -19.96 -22.05 -1.35
C ASN A 66 -18.47 -21.82 -1.07
N PRO A 67 -17.91 -22.46 -0.02
CA PRO A 67 -16.46 -22.54 0.14
C PRO A 67 -15.78 -23.08 -1.11
N VAL A 68 -14.65 -22.47 -1.47
CA VAL A 68 -13.84 -22.88 -2.62
C VAL A 68 -12.56 -23.50 -2.09
N PRO A 69 -12.33 -24.81 -2.29
CA PRO A 69 -11.12 -25.49 -1.81
C PRO A 69 -9.88 -24.98 -2.56
N PRO A 70 -8.68 -25.38 -2.15
CA PRO A 70 -7.46 -25.00 -2.84
C PRO A 70 -7.45 -25.47 -4.29
N GLY A 71 -6.98 -24.61 -5.19
CA GLY A 71 -6.95 -24.88 -6.63
C GLY A 71 -7.04 -23.60 -7.47
N PRO A 72 -7.04 -23.74 -8.81
CA PRO A 72 -7.04 -22.60 -9.74
C PRO A 72 -8.22 -21.64 -9.57
N ASP A 73 -9.35 -22.12 -9.08
CA ASP A 73 -10.57 -21.31 -8.90
C ASP A 73 -10.61 -20.59 -7.54
N ASN A 74 -9.64 -20.84 -6.65
CA ASN A 74 -9.61 -20.26 -5.33
C ASN A 74 -9.20 -18.77 -5.37
N PRO A 75 -10.07 -17.84 -4.92
CA PRO A 75 -9.79 -16.41 -4.98
C PRO A 75 -8.70 -15.94 -4.01
N LEU A 76 -8.29 -16.77 -3.04
CA LEU A 76 -7.18 -16.46 -2.12
C LEU A 76 -5.81 -16.81 -2.71
N GLY A 77 -5.77 -17.51 -3.86
CA GLY A 77 -4.55 -18.11 -4.36
C GLY A 77 -4.01 -19.18 -3.40
N THR A 78 -2.69 -19.29 -3.33
CA THR A 78 -2.00 -20.38 -2.64
C THR A 78 -1.50 -20.01 -1.25
N ARG A 79 -1.54 -18.74 -0.84
CA ARG A 79 -1.02 -18.27 0.46
C ARG A 79 -1.98 -17.32 1.14
N TRP A 80 -2.11 -17.48 2.45
CA TRP A 80 -2.83 -16.59 3.35
C TRP A 80 -1.94 -16.18 4.52
N MET A 81 -1.88 -14.89 4.81
CA MET A 81 -1.15 -14.30 5.93
C MET A 81 -2.07 -13.31 6.64
N GLU A 82 -2.64 -13.72 7.78
CA GLU A 82 -3.63 -12.93 8.51
C GLU A 82 -2.96 -11.95 9.47
N PHE A 83 -3.34 -10.67 9.38
CA PHE A 83 -2.81 -9.59 10.23
C PHE A 83 -3.86 -8.92 11.11
N LYS A 84 -5.15 -9.06 10.75
CA LYS A 84 -6.30 -8.64 11.55
C LYS A 84 -7.41 -9.65 11.32
N ARG A 85 -8.24 -9.96 12.32
CA ARG A 85 -9.32 -10.95 12.20
C ARG A 85 -10.16 -10.74 10.92
N ASN A 86 -10.18 -11.73 10.04
CA ASN A 86 -10.81 -11.73 8.71
C ASN A 86 -10.15 -10.81 7.65
N TYR A 87 -8.94 -10.33 7.89
CA TYR A 87 -8.14 -9.52 6.96
C TYR A 87 -6.74 -10.12 6.83
N GLY A 88 -6.36 -10.41 5.59
CA GLY A 88 -5.08 -11.00 5.29
C GLY A 88 -4.42 -10.41 4.06
N ILE A 89 -3.13 -10.71 3.94
CA ILE A 89 -2.35 -10.59 2.72
C ILE A 89 -2.40 -11.95 2.03
N HIS A 90 -2.83 -11.99 0.78
CA HIS A 90 -3.04 -13.25 0.08
C HIS A 90 -2.81 -13.13 -1.42
N GLY A 91 -2.68 -14.29 -2.10
CA GLY A 91 -2.55 -14.36 -3.55
C GLY A 91 -3.87 -14.05 -4.26
N THR A 92 -3.95 -14.31 -5.56
CA THR A 92 -5.20 -14.22 -6.31
C THR A 92 -5.15 -15.17 -7.49
N ASN A 93 -6.30 -15.73 -7.86
CA ASN A 93 -6.44 -16.44 -9.12
C ASN A 93 -6.71 -15.49 -10.31
N LYS A 94 -6.93 -14.21 -10.06
CA LYS A 94 -7.12 -13.17 -11.07
C LYS A 94 -5.95 -12.20 -11.05
N GLY A 95 -4.89 -12.52 -11.78
CA GLY A 95 -3.66 -11.71 -11.81
C GLY A 95 -3.82 -10.30 -12.39
N TRP A 96 -4.91 -10.02 -13.11
CA TRP A 96 -5.19 -8.71 -13.72
C TRP A 96 -5.83 -7.71 -12.76
N ASP A 97 -6.27 -8.15 -11.58
CA ASP A 97 -6.93 -7.33 -10.54
C ASP A 97 -5.91 -6.68 -9.57
N ILE A 98 -4.64 -6.53 -9.95
CA ILE A 98 -3.58 -5.93 -9.13
C ILE A 98 -3.46 -4.43 -9.44
N SER A 99 -3.12 -3.61 -8.43
CA SER A 99 -3.05 -2.15 -8.52
C SER A 99 -4.40 -1.43 -8.68
N TYR A 100 -5.47 -2.07 -8.21
CA TYR A 100 -6.83 -1.50 -8.18
C TYR A 100 -7.50 -1.71 -6.81
N PRO A 101 -8.50 -0.88 -6.43
CA PRO A 101 -9.24 -1.03 -5.18
C PRO A 101 -10.43 -1.97 -5.39
N VAL A 102 -10.19 -3.28 -5.34
CA VAL A 102 -11.14 -4.33 -5.79
C VAL A 102 -11.46 -5.39 -4.73
N SER A 103 -10.83 -5.31 -3.56
CA SER A 103 -11.03 -6.29 -2.49
C SER A 103 -12.06 -5.82 -1.46
N GLY A 104 -12.49 -6.73 -0.58
CA GLY A 104 -13.28 -6.39 0.61
C GLY A 104 -12.42 -5.93 1.79
N GLY A 105 -11.30 -5.26 1.52
CA GLY A 105 -10.38 -4.72 2.51
C GLY A 105 -9.09 -5.53 2.73
N CYS A 106 -9.03 -6.78 2.24
CA CYS A 106 -7.80 -7.59 2.24
C CYS A 106 -6.75 -7.06 1.25
N ILE A 107 -5.50 -7.47 1.42
CA ILE A 107 -4.41 -7.15 0.49
C ILE A 107 -4.24 -8.32 -0.48
N ARG A 108 -4.46 -8.06 -1.78
CA ARG A 108 -4.28 -9.05 -2.84
C ARG A 108 -2.94 -8.84 -3.53
N MET A 109 -2.23 -9.93 -3.78
CA MET A 109 -0.95 -9.95 -4.50
C MET A 109 -1.06 -10.93 -5.66
N GLN A 110 -0.17 -10.81 -6.65
CA GLN A 110 0.04 -11.93 -7.58
C GLN A 110 0.41 -13.18 -6.78
N ASP A 111 -0.07 -14.34 -7.19
CA ASP A 111 0.14 -15.58 -6.42
C ASP A 111 1.64 -15.90 -6.22
N ALA A 112 2.48 -15.63 -7.23
CA ALA A 112 3.92 -15.77 -7.11
C ALA A 112 4.53 -14.85 -6.04
N ASP A 113 4.10 -13.59 -6.00
CA ASP A 113 4.57 -12.61 -5.02
C ASP A 113 4.09 -12.97 -3.60
N ALA A 114 2.86 -13.48 -3.47
CA ALA A 114 2.34 -13.96 -2.20
C ALA A 114 3.13 -15.17 -1.68
N ARG A 115 3.55 -16.08 -2.57
CA ARG A 115 4.44 -17.20 -2.23
C ARG A 115 5.80 -16.72 -1.76
N GLU A 116 6.41 -15.79 -2.49
CA GLU A 116 7.68 -15.20 -2.11
C GLU A 116 7.58 -14.50 -0.73
N LEU A 117 6.62 -13.59 -0.55
CA LEU A 117 6.42 -12.88 0.71
C LEU A 117 6.16 -13.85 1.88
N PHE A 118 5.36 -14.90 1.66
CA PHE A 118 5.06 -15.90 2.68
C PHE A 118 6.32 -16.61 3.19
N ASP A 119 7.29 -16.86 2.32
CA ASP A 119 8.54 -17.51 2.70
C ASP A 119 9.53 -16.53 3.37
N PHE A 120 9.38 -15.22 3.12
CA PHE A 120 10.16 -14.19 3.78
C PHE A 120 9.71 -13.91 5.22
N VAL A 121 8.40 -13.75 5.46
CA VAL A 121 7.89 -13.23 6.74
C VAL A 121 7.47 -14.32 7.72
N ASP A 122 7.50 -14.05 9.01
CA ASP A 122 7.12 -14.99 10.06
C ASP A 122 5.85 -14.54 10.81
N ILE A 123 5.28 -15.45 11.60
CA ILE A 123 4.29 -15.05 12.61
C ILE A 123 4.98 -14.07 13.58
N GLY A 124 4.34 -12.93 13.81
CA GLY A 124 4.87 -11.81 14.57
C GLY A 124 5.46 -10.70 13.71
N THR A 125 5.67 -10.90 12.39
CA THR A 125 6.15 -9.84 11.49
C THR A 125 5.18 -8.65 11.53
N PRO A 126 5.66 -7.42 11.86
CA PRO A 126 4.83 -6.23 11.85
C PRO A 126 4.27 -5.92 10.46
N VAL A 127 3.03 -5.43 10.43
CA VAL A 127 2.35 -4.94 9.22
C VAL A 127 1.87 -3.52 9.50
N ILE A 128 2.51 -2.54 8.86
CA ILE A 128 2.25 -1.12 9.02
C ILE A 128 1.53 -0.64 7.76
N ILE A 129 0.27 -0.25 7.92
CA ILE A 129 -0.59 0.15 6.81
C ILE A 129 -0.89 1.64 6.93
N GLY A 130 -0.41 2.42 5.96
CA GLY A 130 -0.58 3.85 5.85
C GLY A 130 -1.43 4.28 4.65
N TYR A 131 -1.78 5.56 4.63
CA TYR A 131 -2.56 6.19 3.58
C TYR A 131 -1.93 7.54 3.22
N GLU A 132 -0.79 7.49 2.54
CA GLU A 132 0.00 8.67 2.20
C GLU A 132 -0.21 9.01 0.72
N THR A 133 -0.99 10.07 0.46
CA THR A 133 -1.28 10.55 -0.90
C THR A 133 -0.27 11.57 -1.40
N MET A 134 0.58 12.12 -0.54
CA MET A 134 1.57 13.14 -0.90
C MET A 134 2.92 12.80 -0.28
N ILE A 135 3.90 12.49 -1.12
CA ILE A 135 5.27 12.15 -0.70
C ILE A 135 6.23 13.17 -1.28
N VAL A 136 7.05 13.76 -0.42
CA VAL A 136 8.10 14.70 -0.81
C VAL A 136 9.42 13.96 -0.98
N ASN A 137 10.02 14.07 -2.16
CA ASN A 137 11.29 13.47 -2.53
C ASN A 137 12.33 14.56 -2.78
N GLU A 138 13.44 14.54 -2.03
CA GLU A 138 14.59 15.39 -2.27
C GLU A 138 15.46 14.78 -3.39
N LYS A 139 15.66 15.52 -4.49
CA LYS A 139 16.58 15.15 -5.57
C LYS A 139 17.67 16.21 -5.71
N LEU A 140 18.75 15.86 -6.40
CA LEU A 140 19.92 16.74 -6.57
C LEU A 140 19.57 18.15 -7.08
N ASP A 141 18.57 18.26 -7.94
CA ASP A 141 18.19 19.49 -8.61
C ASP A 141 16.96 20.18 -8.02
N GLY A 142 16.30 19.59 -7.01
CA GLY A 142 15.13 20.18 -6.39
C GLY A 142 14.30 19.24 -5.52
N LEU A 143 13.21 19.79 -5.00
CA LEU A 143 12.22 19.07 -4.23
C LEU A 143 11.08 18.65 -5.15
N TYR A 144 10.74 17.37 -5.14
CA TYR A 144 9.68 16.78 -5.94
C TYR A 144 8.56 16.32 -5.04
N LEU A 145 7.32 16.54 -5.47
CA LEU A 145 6.13 16.05 -4.82
C LEU A 145 5.53 14.97 -5.69
N LYS A 146 5.51 13.74 -5.18
CA LYS A 146 4.73 12.65 -5.75
C LYS A 146 3.34 12.68 -5.11
N VAL A 147 2.31 12.74 -5.94
CA VAL A 147 0.91 12.76 -5.51
C VAL A 147 0.20 11.53 -6.06
N TYR A 148 -0.50 10.83 -5.17
CA TYR A 148 -1.35 9.69 -5.50
C TYR A 148 -2.83 10.08 -5.47
N PRO A 149 -3.70 9.37 -6.20
CA PRO A 149 -5.13 9.55 -6.11
C PRO A 149 -5.63 9.28 -4.68
N ASP A 150 -6.56 10.11 -4.20
CA ASP A 150 -7.24 9.89 -2.91
C ASP A 150 -8.42 8.93 -3.09
N ILE A 151 -8.11 7.66 -3.29
CA ILE A 151 -9.05 6.60 -3.67
C ILE A 151 -10.16 6.36 -2.62
N TYR A 152 -9.96 6.74 -1.37
CA TYR A 152 -10.92 6.66 -0.27
C TYR A 152 -11.58 8.00 0.08
N ASN A 153 -11.34 9.05 -0.71
CA ASN A 153 -11.89 10.40 -0.53
C ASN A 153 -11.69 10.96 0.88
N ARG A 154 -10.47 10.83 1.40
CA ARG A 154 -10.10 11.26 2.76
C ARG A 154 -9.63 12.72 2.83
N GLN A 155 -9.60 13.41 1.70
CA GLN A 155 -9.13 14.79 1.55
C GLN A 155 -7.67 14.96 2.00
N THR A 156 -6.83 13.97 1.70
CA THR A 156 -5.43 13.92 2.13
C THR A 156 -4.45 14.58 1.15
N ASN A 157 -4.92 14.90 -0.06
CA ASN A 157 -4.15 15.53 -1.14
C ASN A 157 -4.51 17.01 -1.37
N LEU A 158 -4.99 17.70 -0.32
CA LEU A 158 -5.36 19.11 -0.39
C LEU A 158 -4.14 20.05 -0.43
N PRO A 159 -4.26 21.27 -1.01
CA PRO A 159 -3.17 22.24 -1.07
C PRO A 159 -2.54 22.56 0.29
N GLU A 160 -3.33 22.62 1.36
CA GLU A 160 -2.87 22.94 2.70
C GLU A 160 -1.85 21.91 3.21
N ARG A 161 -2.05 20.64 2.85
CA ARG A 161 -1.14 19.55 3.21
C ARG A 161 0.25 19.73 2.60
N LEU A 162 0.34 20.32 1.40
CA LEU A 162 1.63 20.62 0.77
C LEU A 162 2.46 21.57 1.63
N LEU A 163 1.83 22.60 2.20
CA LEU A 163 2.51 23.60 3.01
C LEU A 163 3.04 22.99 4.32
N GLU A 164 2.31 22.04 4.90
CA GLU A 164 2.76 21.27 6.07
C GLU A 164 3.98 20.42 5.74
N LEU A 165 3.91 19.62 4.67
CA LEU A 165 5.02 18.75 4.23
C LEU A 165 6.27 19.57 3.91
N TYR A 166 6.08 20.77 3.33
CA TYR A 166 7.17 21.68 2.99
C TYR A 166 7.88 22.28 4.21
N GLN A 167 7.26 22.35 5.40
CA GLN A 167 7.87 22.99 6.57
C GLN A 167 9.26 22.44 6.90
N ASN A 168 9.47 21.13 6.70
CA ASN A 168 10.75 20.45 6.96
C ASN A 168 11.87 20.83 5.97
N TYR A 169 11.54 21.52 4.86
CA TYR A 169 12.46 21.83 3.76
C TYR A 169 12.69 23.34 3.59
N ARG A 170 12.00 24.17 4.36
CA ARG A 170 11.97 25.63 4.17
C ARG A 170 13.33 26.32 4.27
N ASP A 171 14.28 25.72 5.01
CA ASP A 171 15.62 26.30 5.24
C ASP A 171 16.61 25.95 4.11
N LYS A 172 16.26 24.99 3.24
CA LYS A 172 17.11 24.52 2.12
C LYS A 172 16.56 24.91 0.75
N TYR A 173 15.25 25.08 0.64
CA TYR A 173 14.56 25.26 -0.62
C TYR A 173 13.81 26.60 -0.67
N GLN A 174 13.55 27.08 -1.88
CA GLN A 174 12.66 28.23 -2.09
C GLN A 174 11.20 27.80 -1.89
N GLN A 175 10.38 28.70 -1.34
CA GLN A 175 8.96 28.41 -1.14
C GLN A 175 8.29 28.00 -2.47
N PRO A 176 7.44 26.95 -2.48
CA PRO A 176 6.75 26.53 -3.68
C PRO A 176 5.86 27.66 -4.22
N ARG A 177 5.88 27.89 -5.53
CA ARG A 177 4.85 28.73 -6.19
C ARG A 177 3.55 27.93 -6.20
N GLU A 178 2.44 28.53 -5.77
CA GLU A 178 1.17 27.84 -5.47
C GLU A 178 0.76 26.73 -6.47
N PRO A 179 0.26 25.58 -5.98
CA PRO A 179 0.03 24.43 -6.82
C PRO A 179 -1.31 24.55 -7.57
N HIS A 180 -1.26 25.04 -8.80
CA HIS A 180 -2.31 24.78 -9.81
C HIS A 180 -2.34 23.29 -10.24
N ILE A 181 -1.65 22.42 -9.50
CA ILE A 181 -1.16 21.12 -9.93
C ILE A 181 -2.10 19.97 -9.51
N LEU A 182 -3.05 20.22 -8.59
CA LEU A 182 -3.86 19.18 -7.94
C LEU A 182 -5.11 18.76 -8.73
N LYS A 183 -5.22 19.07 -10.03
CA LYS A 183 -6.28 18.53 -10.88
C LYS A 183 -5.86 17.17 -11.43
N THR A 184 -5.88 16.13 -10.62
CA THR A 184 -5.88 14.77 -11.16
C THR A 184 -7.27 14.36 -11.51
N GLU A 185 -7.50 14.15 -12.80
CA GLU A 185 -8.49 13.18 -13.25
C GLU A 185 -8.19 11.83 -12.56
N PHE A 186 -9.24 11.10 -12.24
CA PHE A 186 -9.36 10.22 -11.08
C PHE A 186 -8.37 9.04 -10.89
N ASP A 187 -7.39 8.81 -11.76
CA ASP A 187 -6.78 7.46 -11.84
C ASP A 187 -5.25 7.37 -11.89
N THR A 188 -4.48 8.48 -11.94
CA THR A 188 -3.02 8.38 -12.11
C THR A 188 -2.21 9.19 -11.11
N ALA A 189 -1.24 8.53 -10.47
CA ALA A 189 -0.20 9.19 -9.71
C ALA A 189 0.70 10.04 -10.62
N TYR A 190 1.13 11.19 -10.14
CA TYR A 190 2.05 12.08 -10.86
C TYR A 190 3.13 12.60 -9.92
N GLU A 191 4.22 13.09 -10.51
CA GLU A 191 5.29 13.73 -9.76
C GLU A 191 5.59 15.10 -10.38
N VAL A 192 5.73 16.11 -9.53
CA VAL A 192 5.98 17.48 -9.96
C VAL A 192 7.11 18.09 -9.12
N LYS A 193 7.97 18.89 -9.77
CA LYS A 193 8.97 19.68 -9.05
C LYS A 193 8.30 20.86 -8.38
N ILE A 194 8.40 20.94 -7.05
CA ILE A 194 7.74 21.98 -6.23
C ILE A 194 8.69 23.06 -5.75
N ALA A 195 9.98 22.78 -5.64
CA ALA A 195 10.97 23.77 -5.21
C ALA A 195 12.36 23.51 -5.82
N VAL A 196 13.15 24.58 -5.91
CA VAL A 196 14.57 24.54 -6.26
C VAL A 196 15.41 24.89 -5.03
N PRO A 197 16.66 24.41 -4.95
CA PRO A 197 17.54 24.77 -3.83
C PRO A 197 17.70 26.28 -3.70
N LEU A 198 17.86 26.77 -2.47
CA LEU A 198 18.31 28.14 -2.24
C LEU A 198 19.68 28.33 -2.91
N LYS A 199 19.85 29.43 -3.64
CA LYS A 199 21.16 29.78 -4.17
C LYS A 199 22.08 30.07 -2.98
N LYS A 200 23.25 29.43 -2.96
CA LYS A 200 24.34 29.81 -2.06
C LYS A 200 24.87 31.19 -2.42
#